data_AF-A0A1I8ICJ9-F1
#
_entry.id   AF-A0A1I8ICJ9-F1
#
_cell.length_a   1.000
_cell.length_b   1.000
_cell.length_c   1.000
_cell.angle_alpha   90.00
_cell.angle_beta   90.00
_cell.angle_gamma   90.00
#
_symmetry.space_group_name_H-M   'P 1'
#
loop_
_entity.id
_entity.type
_entity.pdbx_description
1 polymer ?
#
loop_
_entity_poly.entity_id
_entity_poly.type
_entity_poly.pdbx_seq_one_letter_code
_entity_poly.pdbx_strand_id
1 'polypeptide(L)'
;MVVLGQTRYAKAVLVNEILRQDLLPVATDSDSVYNGWRMIRFRFAAKPASPGRQLRPDGGPVGLPAAVGHHSEQDLILQAEERTDLANRAAVMEVALNHPLLRDGAILVVSPCKELCNVAEVFSQCTRGAQPILVYAIELDHLTSSDLSELQQHRQLAPNLPLFFIRVPQPAAYANYRQQRRQFACPPPVPPSAAAAAASGTGDLLQQPQAAPRLFADLCELGFLSMMPR
;
A
#
# COMPACT_ATOMS: atom_id res chain seq x y z
N MET A 1 10.44 5.83 5.38
CA MET A 1 9.40 6.26 4.42
C MET A 1 8.05 5.74 4.89
N VAL A 2 7.02 6.56 4.77
CA VAL A 2 5.64 6.23 5.13
C VAL A 2 4.78 6.30 3.88
N VAL A 3 4.04 5.23 3.60
CA VAL A 3 3.11 5.10 2.49
C VAL A 3 1.69 5.19 3.03
N LEU A 4 1.07 6.34 2.77
CA LEU A 4 -0.35 6.61 2.89
C LEU A 4 -1.02 6.31 1.54
N GLY A 5 -2.35 6.28 1.50
CA GLY A 5 -3.03 6.21 0.21
C GLY A 5 -4.54 6.07 0.31
N GLN A 6 -5.17 6.34 -0.82
CA GLN A 6 -6.61 6.30 -1.02
C GLN A 6 -7.19 4.90 -0.82
N THR A 7 -6.59 3.90 -1.47
CA THR A 7 -7.08 2.52 -1.46
C THR A 7 -5.99 1.53 -1.02
N ARG A 8 -6.40 0.32 -0.65
CA ARG A 8 -5.47 -0.81 -0.41
C ARG A 8 -4.65 -1.09 -1.66
N TYR A 9 -5.30 -1.09 -2.82
CA TYR A 9 -4.68 -1.28 -4.13
C TYR A 9 -3.56 -0.27 -4.37
N ALA A 10 -3.82 1.02 -4.20
CA ALA A 10 -2.83 2.06 -4.43
C ALA A 10 -1.57 1.87 -3.58
N LYS A 11 -1.75 1.56 -2.29
CA LYS A 11 -0.65 1.29 -1.36
C LYS A 11 0.12 0.02 -1.76
N ALA A 12 -0.61 -1.05 -2.13
CA ALA A 12 -0.04 -2.33 -2.52
C ALA A 12 0.86 -2.22 -3.76
N VAL A 13 0.33 -1.59 -4.81
CA VAL A 13 1.05 -1.35 -6.07
C VAL A 13 2.31 -0.56 -5.81
N LEU A 14 2.18 0.56 -5.09
CA LEU A 14 3.31 1.42 -4.82
C LEU A 14 4.43 0.70 -4.06
N VAL A 15 4.11 -0.02 -2.99
CA VAL A 15 5.09 -0.77 -2.19
C VAL A 15 5.77 -1.85 -3.02
N ASN A 16 4.99 -2.60 -3.79
CA ASN A 16 5.52 -3.66 -4.66
C ASN A 16 6.44 -3.09 -5.75
N GLU A 17 6.14 -1.91 -6.29
CA GLU A 17 7.01 -1.23 -7.26
C GLU A 17 8.27 -0.66 -6.61
N ILE A 18 8.18 -0.07 -5.43
CA ILE A 18 9.35 0.46 -4.71
C ILE A 18 10.32 -0.66 -4.36
N LEU A 19 9.82 -1.77 -3.83
CA LEU A 19 10.64 -2.92 -3.44
C LEU A 19 10.91 -3.87 -4.61
N ARG A 20 10.37 -3.59 -5.82
CA ARG A 20 10.46 -4.45 -7.02
C ARG A 20 10.14 -5.91 -6.72
N GLN A 21 9.21 -6.15 -5.80
CA GLN A 21 8.84 -7.47 -5.30
C GLN A 21 7.32 -7.53 -5.10
N ASP A 22 6.77 -8.71 -5.33
CA ASP A 22 5.34 -8.99 -5.25
C ASP A 22 4.93 -9.37 -3.80
N LEU A 23 5.14 -8.47 -2.85
CA LEU A 23 5.00 -8.75 -1.41
C LEU A 23 3.57 -8.61 -0.91
N LEU A 24 2.90 -7.54 -1.35
CA LEU A 24 1.53 -7.23 -0.95
C LEU A 24 0.54 -7.72 -2.02
N PRO A 25 -0.63 -8.22 -1.62
CA PRO A 25 -1.67 -8.64 -2.54
C PRO A 25 -2.27 -7.41 -3.20
N VAL A 26 -2.36 -7.47 -4.52
CA VAL A 26 -3.03 -6.46 -5.34
C VAL A 26 -4.37 -7.11 -5.67
N ALA A 27 -5.35 -6.88 -4.79
CA ALA A 27 -6.63 -7.57 -4.80
C ALA A 27 -7.31 -7.50 -6.17
N THR A 28 -7.94 -8.60 -6.59
CA THR A 28 -8.72 -8.64 -7.83
C THR A 28 -10.23 -8.52 -7.63
N ASP A 29 -10.85 -8.87 -6.49
CA ASP A 29 -12.33 -8.83 -6.41
C ASP A 29 -12.93 -8.76 -4.98
N SER A 30 -12.15 -8.52 -3.93
CA SER A 30 -12.61 -8.59 -2.53
C SER A 30 -12.92 -7.20 -1.94
N ASP A 31 -13.85 -6.48 -2.58
CA ASP A 31 -14.45 -5.22 -2.10
C ASP A 31 -15.46 -5.48 -0.98
N SER A 32 -15.05 -6.15 0.09
CA SER A 32 -15.77 -5.96 1.34
C SER A 32 -15.26 -4.63 1.94
N VAL A 33 -16.19 -3.69 2.09
CA VAL A 33 -16.02 -2.40 2.81
C VAL A 33 -15.46 -2.61 4.23
N TYR A 34 -15.50 -3.85 4.70
CA TYR A 34 -15.09 -4.31 6.00
C TYR A 34 -13.81 -5.15 5.95
N ASN A 35 -12.80 -4.86 5.13
CA ASN A 35 -11.52 -5.58 5.13
C ASN A 35 -10.32 -4.62 5.19
N GLY A 36 -10.21 -3.86 6.29
CA GLY A 36 -9.10 -2.93 6.47
C GLY A 36 -7.79 -3.66 6.78
N TRP A 37 -6.70 -3.22 6.14
CA TRP A 37 -5.35 -3.69 6.43
C TRP A 37 -4.84 -3.15 7.76
N ARG A 38 -4.12 -3.99 8.50
CA ARG A 38 -3.29 -3.56 9.63
C ARG A 38 -2.08 -2.75 9.16
N MET A 39 -1.42 -2.04 10.08
CA MET A 39 -0.18 -1.33 9.77
C MET A 39 0.93 -2.34 9.45
N ILE A 40 1.74 -2.05 8.43
CA ILE A 40 2.85 -2.93 8.01
C ILE A 40 4.16 -2.15 8.08
N ARG A 41 5.20 -2.75 8.66
CA ARG A 41 6.54 -2.16 8.76
C ARG A 41 7.58 -3.10 8.17
N PHE A 42 8.18 -2.71 7.05
CA PHE A 42 9.30 -3.42 6.46
C PHE A 42 10.63 -2.91 7.01
N ARG A 43 11.51 -3.84 7.39
CA ARG A 43 12.86 -3.58 7.91
C ARG A 43 13.89 -4.49 7.25
N PHE A 44 15.16 -4.10 7.32
CA PHE A 44 16.25 -4.95 6.84
C PHE A 44 16.54 -6.13 7.76
N ALA A 45 16.78 -7.29 7.15
CA ALA A 45 17.41 -8.45 7.80
C ALA A 45 18.31 -9.19 6.80
N ALA A 46 19.56 -9.46 7.20
CA ALA A 46 20.53 -10.16 6.36
C ALA A 46 20.14 -11.62 6.05
N LYS A 47 19.48 -12.28 7.02
CA LYS A 47 18.85 -13.59 6.84
C LYS A 47 17.37 -13.44 7.20
N PRO A 48 16.44 -13.51 6.24
CA PRO A 48 15.00 -13.47 6.52
C PRO A 48 14.60 -14.82 7.13
N ALA A 49 14.99 -15.05 8.38
CA ALA A 49 14.81 -16.34 9.09
C ALA A 49 13.62 -16.33 10.05
N SER A 50 12.93 -15.20 10.23
CA SER A 50 11.77 -15.12 11.09
C SER A 50 10.49 -14.86 10.27
N PRO A 51 9.40 -15.60 10.52
CA PRO A 51 8.07 -15.14 10.13
C PRO A 51 7.88 -13.69 10.60
N GLY A 52 7.20 -12.86 9.81
CA GLY A 52 6.93 -11.47 10.19
C GLY A 52 6.33 -11.41 11.60
N ARG A 53 6.67 -10.41 12.40
CA ARG A 53 6.28 -10.37 13.81
C ARG A 53 5.17 -9.36 14.01
N GLN A 54 4.04 -9.79 14.55
CA GLN A 54 3.04 -8.85 15.03
C GLN A 54 3.53 -8.21 16.34
N LEU A 55 3.65 -6.89 16.31
CA LEU A 55 4.12 -6.05 17.40
C LEU A 55 2.99 -5.15 17.88
N ARG A 56 2.82 -5.04 19.20
CA ARG A 56 1.98 -4.02 19.81
C ARG A 56 2.64 -2.64 19.58
N PRO A 57 1.90 -1.51 19.63
CA PRO A 57 2.47 -0.18 19.47
C PRO A 57 3.65 0.14 20.38
N ASP A 58 3.77 -0.52 21.53
CA ASP A 58 4.87 -0.37 22.51
C ASP A 58 6.12 -1.20 22.15
N GLY A 59 6.07 -2.01 21.09
CA GLY A 59 7.17 -2.88 20.66
C GLY A 59 7.15 -4.29 21.28
N GLY A 60 6.14 -4.62 22.09
CA GLY A 60 5.96 -5.96 22.64
C GLY A 60 5.41 -6.95 21.60
N PRO A 61 5.83 -8.23 21.60
CA PRO A 61 5.27 -9.24 20.71
C PRO A 61 3.81 -9.57 21.07
N VAL A 62 2.92 -9.63 20.08
CA VAL A 62 1.48 -9.98 20.27
C VAL A 62 1.19 -11.47 20.00
N GLY A 63 2.19 -12.23 19.55
CA GLY A 63 2.14 -13.70 19.62
C GLY A 63 1.61 -14.43 18.38
N LEU A 64 1.75 -13.87 17.18
CA LEU A 64 1.52 -14.62 15.94
C LEU A 64 2.73 -14.51 14.99
N PRO A 65 3.24 -15.65 14.47
CA PRO A 65 4.20 -15.67 13.37
C PRO A 65 3.47 -15.33 12.06
N ALA A 66 3.79 -14.20 11.44
CA ALA A 66 3.30 -13.83 10.12
C ALA A 66 4.09 -14.55 9.01
N ALA A 67 3.45 -14.97 7.93
CA ALA A 67 4.10 -15.72 6.85
C ALA A 67 5.37 -15.03 6.29
N VAL A 68 6.33 -15.83 5.81
CA VAL A 68 7.58 -15.33 5.23
C VAL A 68 7.38 -14.95 3.76
N GLY A 69 7.73 -13.73 3.39
CA GLY A 69 7.93 -13.31 2.00
C GLY A 69 6.67 -12.83 1.28
N HIS A 70 5.73 -13.74 0.97
CA HIS A 70 4.48 -13.38 0.28
C HIS A 70 3.33 -13.38 1.28
N HIS A 71 2.78 -12.20 1.56
CA HIS A 71 1.65 -12.08 2.47
C HIS A 71 0.36 -12.25 1.70
N SER A 72 -0.44 -13.24 2.11
CA SER A 72 -1.79 -13.40 1.58
C SER A 72 -2.65 -12.23 2.07
N GLU A 73 -3.74 -11.95 1.36
CA GLU A 73 -4.67 -10.89 1.79
C GLU A 73 -5.19 -11.15 3.22
N GLN A 74 -5.37 -12.42 3.57
CA GLN A 74 -5.88 -12.86 4.87
C GLN A 74 -4.93 -12.54 6.03
N ASP A 75 -3.61 -12.52 5.79
CA ASP A 75 -2.61 -12.16 6.81
C ASP A 75 -2.64 -10.66 7.13
N LEU A 76 -3.07 -9.84 6.16
CA LEU A 76 -3.06 -8.39 6.25
C LEU A 76 -4.39 -7.83 6.77
N ILE A 77 -5.49 -8.49 6.44
CA ILE A 77 -6.84 -8.10 6.85
C ILE A 77 -6.96 -8.26 8.37
N LEU A 78 -7.49 -7.23 9.02
CA LEU A 78 -8.00 -7.35 10.39
C LEU A 78 -9.36 -8.03 10.35
N GLN A 79 -9.45 -9.23 10.93
CA GLN A 79 -10.71 -9.99 11.03
C GLN A 79 -11.72 -9.25 11.93
N ALA A 80 -13.01 -9.58 11.81
CA ALA A 80 -14.08 -8.88 12.54
C ALA A 80 -13.88 -8.93 14.06
N GLU A 81 -13.38 -10.06 14.56
CA GLU A 81 -13.10 -10.32 15.97
C GLU A 81 -11.91 -9.48 16.46
N GLU A 82 -10.87 -9.35 15.63
CA GLU A 82 -9.67 -8.56 15.91
C GLU A 82 -9.95 -7.05 15.95
N ARG A 83 -11.03 -6.57 15.32
CA ARG A 83 -11.43 -5.16 15.35
C ARG A 83 -12.02 -4.71 16.67
N THR A 84 -12.52 -5.65 17.46
CA THR A 84 -13.13 -5.29 18.74
C THR A 84 -12.07 -4.91 19.76
N ASP A 85 -10.87 -5.49 19.63
CA ASP A 85 -9.73 -5.20 20.50
C ASP A 85 -8.86 -4.06 19.95
N LEU A 86 -8.71 -3.01 20.77
CA LEU A 86 -7.84 -1.87 20.48
C LEU A 86 -6.37 -2.30 20.28
N ALA A 87 -5.90 -3.30 21.05
CA ALA A 87 -4.52 -3.76 20.95
C ALA A 87 -4.23 -4.43 19.59
N ASN A 88 -5.21 -5.14 19.03
CA ASN A 88 -5.11 -5.76 17.71
C ASN A 88 -5.22 -4.74 16.58
N ARG A 89 -6.12 -3.75 16.70
CA ARG A 89 -6.21 -2.63 15.73
C ARG A 89 -4.93 -1.82 15.63
N ALA A 90 -4.26 -1.62 16.77
CA ALA A 90 -3.03 -0.87 16.84
C ALA A 90 -1.78 -1.74 16.57
N ALA A 91 -1.93 -3.06 16.39
CA ALA A 91 -0.81 -3.93 16.13
C ALA A 91 -0.18 -3.65 14.77
N VAL A 92 1.15 -3.65 14.74
CA VAL A 92 1.98 -3.45 13.55
C VAL A 92 2.55 -4.80 13.13
N MET A 93 2.33 -5.17 11.87
CA MET A 93 2.98 -6.33 11.28
C MET A 93 4.38 -5.94 10.80
N GLU A 94 5.41 -6.48 11.43
CA GLU A 94 6.80 -6.25 11.03
C GLU A 94 7.28 -7.33 10.06
N VAL A 95 7.73 -6.92 8.89
CA VAL A 95 8.22 -7.81 7.82
C VAL A 95 9.71 -7.56 7.64
N ALA A 96 10.53 -8.59 7.82
CA ALA A 96 11.97 -8.50 7.69
C ALA A 96 12.42 -8.97 6.30
N LEU A 97 13.06 -8.10 5.53
CA LEU A 97 13.48 -8.37 4.15
C LEU A 97 14.98 -8.09 3.97
N ASN A 98 15.66 -8.93 3.19
CA ASN A 98 17.01 -8.62 2.71
C ASN A 98 16.92 -7.76 1.44
N HIS A 99 16.48 -6.51 1.58
CA HIS A 99 16.33 -5.58 0.46
C HIS A 99 17.31 -4.40 0.56
N PRO A 100 18.03 -4.03 -0.51
CA PRO A 100 18.99 -2.93 -0.49
C PRO A 100 18.40 -1.60 -0.01
N LEU A 101 17.16 -1.26 -0.41
CA LEU A 101 16.49 -0.02 0.04
C LEU A 101 16.21 0.04 1.55
N LEU A 102 16.25 -1.09 2.25
CA LEU A 102 16.03 -1.15 3.69
C LEU A 102 17.34 -1.20 4.48
N ARG A 103 18.49 -1.33 3.78
CA ARG A 103 19.81 -1.30 4.43
C ARG A 103 20.02 0.03 5.14
N ASP A 104 20.97 0.03 6.07
CA ASP A 104 21.40 1.23 6.80
C ASP A 104 20.29 1.89 7.64
N GLY A 105 19.36 1.07 8.16
CA GLY A 105 18.32 1.52 9.08
C GLY A 105 17.10 2.15 8.41
N ALA A 106 16.99 2.08 7.09
CA ALA A 106 15.80 2.51 6.38
C ALA A 106 14.59 1.60 6.68
N ILE A 107 13.46 2.24 6.98
CA ILE A 107 12.20 1.57 7.31
C ILE A 107 11.13 2.05 6.33
N LEU A 108 10.36 1.11 5.79
CA LEU A 108 9.17 1.40 5.00
C LEU A 108 7.92 1.04 5.82
N VAL A 109 7.07 2.01 6.08
CA VAL A 109 5.81 1.81 6.80
C VAL A 109 4.64 2.02 5.86
N VAL A 110 3.66 1.13 5.88
CA VAL A 110 2.41 1.24 5.15
C VAL A 110 1.30 1.50 6.16
N SER A 111 0.54 2.57 5.96
CA SER A 111 -0.55 2.90 6.88
C SER A 111 -1.68 1.88 6.79
N PRO A 112 -2.42 1.66 7.88
CA PRO A 112 -3.65 0.87 7.86
C PRO A 112 -4.72 1.52 6.98
N CYS A 113 -5.84 0.83 6.79
CA CYS A 113 -7.02 1.44 6.16
C CYS A 113 -7.66 2.50 7.06
N LYS A 114 -8.26 3.51 6.43
CA LYS A 114 -8.70 4.76 7.06
C LYS A 114 -9.88 4.55 8.00
N GLU A 115 -10.70 3.54 7.70
CA GLU A 115 -11.94 3.23 8.39
C GLU A 115 -11.72 2.65 9.79
N LEU A 116 -10.47 2.29 10.12
CA LEU A 116 -10.14 1.53 11.33
C LEU A 116 -9.40 2.33 12.41
N CYS A 117 -8.87 3.53 12.12
CA CYS A 117 -7.95 4.21 13.04
C CYS A 117 -8.05 5.74 13.02
N ASN A 118 -7.63 6.37 14.12
CA ASN A 118 -7.48 7.83 14.20
C ASN A 118 -6.22 8.27 13.43
N VAL A 119 -6.35 9.27 12.54
CA VAL A 119 -5.27 9.76 11.68
C VAL A 119 -4.05 10.23 12.47
N ALA A 120 -4.24 10.92 13.60
CA ALA A 120 -3.14 11.42 14.42
C ALA A 120 -2.34 10.28 15.08
N GLU A 121 -3.04 9.25 15.54
CA GLU A 121 -2.41 8.06 16.15
C GLU A 121 -1.63 7.26 15.09
N VAL A 122 -2.26 7.02 13.93
CA VAL A 122 -1.61 6.34 12.79
C VAL A 122 -0.37 7.10 12.37
N PHE A 123 -0.47 8.43 12.23
CA PHE A 123 0.66 9.26 11.87
C PHE A 123 1.80 9.10 12.87
N SER A 124 1.55 9.28 14.18
CA SER A 124 2.55 9.12 15.24
C SER A 124 3.22 7.74 15.22
N GLN A 125 2.46 6.67 14.99
CA GLN A 125 3.00 5.32 14.91
C GLN A 125 3.81 5.07 13.62
N CYS A 126 3.39 5.64 12.49
CA CYS A 126 4.09 5.53 11.22
C CYS A 126 5.41 6.31 11.20
N THR A 127 5.47 7.46 11.89
CA THR A 127 6.64 8.35 11.88
C THR A 127 7.59 8.11 13.06
N ARG A 128 7.30 7.14 13.94
CA ARG A 128 8.14 6.87 15.10
C ARG A 128 9.55 6.44 14.70
N GLY A 129 10.55 7.14 15.23
CA GLY A 129 11.96 6.72 15.18
C GLY A 129 12.79 7.27 14.01
N ALA A 130 12.24 8.13 13.14
CA ALA A 130 13.01 8.79 12.08
C ALA A 130 12.28 10.02 11.51
N GLN A 131 12.97 10.81 10.67
CA GLN A 131 12.32 11.82 9.81
C GLN A 131 11.73 11.12 8.57
N PRO A 132 10.40 11.04 8.43
CA PRO A 132 9.77 10.25 7.39
C PRO A 132 9.68 11.04 6.07
N ILE A 133 9.90 10.34 4.96
CA ILE A 133 9.39 10.77 3.65
C ILE A 133 7.94 10.29 3.59
N LEU A 134 6.99 11.21 3.42
CA LEU A 134 5.57 10.89 3.33
C LEU A 134 5.17 10.77 1.86
N VAL A 135 4.50 9.67 1.52
CA VAL A 135 3.99 9.42 0.18
C VAL A 135 2.52 9.07 0.27
N TYR A 136 1.68 9.66 -0.57
CA TYR A 136 0.26 9.37 -0.68
C TYR A 136 -0.04 8.75 -2.05
N ALA A 137 -0.43 7.48 -2.03
CA ALA A 137 -0.79 6.73 -3.23
C ALA A 137 -2.25 7.01 -3.65
N ILE A 138 -2.46 7.36 -4.92
CA ILE A 138 -3.76 7.72 -5.50
C ILE A 138 -4.09 6.76 -6.63
N GLU A 139 -5.28 6.18 -6.59
CA GLU A 139 -5.81 5.32 -7.66
C GLU A 139 -6.87 6.06 -8.49
N LEU A 140 -7.80 6.73 -7.82
CA LEU A 140 -8.97 7.33 -8.46
C LEU A 140 -8.67 8.71 -9.06
N ASP A 141 -9.54 9.15 -9.96
CA ASP A 141 -9.48 10.47 -10.61
C ASP A 141 -9.97 11.63 -9.75
N HIS A 142 -10.40 11.34 -8.53
CA HIS A 142 -10.94 12.29 -7.57
C HIS A 142 -10.60 11.86 -6.15
N LEU A 143 -10.59 12.81 -5.22
CA LEU A 143 -10.50 12.55 -3.80
C LEU A 143 -11.90 12.51 -3.20
N THR A 144 -12.19 11.48 -2.40
CA THR A 144 -13.43 11.42 -1.63
C THR A 144 -13.39 12.40 -0.47
N SER A 145 -14.53 12.71 0.13
CA SER A 145 -14.59 13.57 1.33
C SER A 145 -13.75 13.02 2.49
N SER A 146 -13.67 11.70 2.62
CA SER A 146 -12.80 11.02 3.58
C SER A 146 -11.33 11.28 3.28
N ASP A 147 -10.92 11.18 2.01
CA ASP A 147 -9.55 11.45 1.57
C ASP A 147 -9.13 12.90 1.84
N LEU A 148 -10.03 13.85 1.55
CA LEU A 148 -9.80 15.27 1.78
C LEU A 148 -9.60 15.56 3.28
N SER A 149 -10.49 15.02 4.12
CA SER A 149 -10.40 15.16 5.58
C SER A 149 -9.09 14.60 6.13
N GLU A 150 -8.70 13.40 5.69
CA GLU A 150 -7.45 12.76 6.10
C GLU A 150 -6.23 13.60 5.68
N LEU A 151 -6.18 14.05 4.42
CA LEU A 151 -5.08 14.87 3.89
C LEU A 151 -4.97 16.21 4.61
N GLN A 152 -6.11 16.83 4.95
CA GLN A 152 -6.15 18.05 5.74
C GLN A 152 -5.60 17.82 7.16
N GLN A 153 -5.94 16.70 7.79
CA GLN A 153 -5.39 16.33 9.10
C GLN A 153 -3.88 16.06 9.05
N HIS A 154 -3.38 15.34 8.04
CA HIS A 154 -1.94 15.12 7.86
C HIS A 154 -1.19 16.44 7.68
N ARG A 155 -1.74 17.39 6.91
CA ARG A 155 -1.17 18.73 6.74
C ARG A 155 -1.09 19.50 8.06
N GLN A 156 -2.09 19.37 8.92
CA GLN A 156 -2.10 20.00 10.25
C GLN A 156 -1.09 19.35 11.21
N LEU A 157 -0.96 18.03 11.17
CA LEU A 157 -0.04 17.27 12.02
C LEU A 157 1.42 17.48 11.62
N ALA A 158 1.69 17.71 10.33
CA ALA A 158 3.03 17.74 9.77
C ALA A 158 3.20 18.84 8.71
N PRO A 159 3.01 20.13 9.08
CA PRO A 159 2.98 21.23 8.12
C PRO A 159 4.31 21.43 7.36
N ASN A 160 5.42 21.00 7.97
CA ASN A 160 6.76 21.18 7.42
C ASN A 160 7.31 19.93 6.72
N LEU A 161 6.55 18.83 6.68
CA LEU A 161 7.01 17.62 6.01
C LEU A 161 6.47 17.57 4.57
N PRO A 162 7.33 17.25 3.59
CA PRO A 162 6.88 17.08 2.22
C PRO A 162 6.00 15.84 2.11
N LEU A 163 4.84 15.99 1.47
CA LEU A 163 3.94 14.91 1.09
C LEU A 163 3.97 14.74 -0.43
N PHE A 164 4.49 13.60 -0.89
CA PHE A 164 4.56 13.28 -2.31
C PHE A 164 3.31 12.54 -2.74
N PHE A 165 2.64 13.02 -3.79
CA PHE A 165 1.49 12.33 -4.36
C PHE A 165 1.95 11.45 -5.52
N ILE A 166 1.62 10.16 -5.45
CA ILE A 166 1.96 9.20 -6.52
C ILE A 166 0.68 8.58 -7.03
N ARG A 167 0.41 8.82 -8.31
CA ARG A 167 -0.68 8.16 -9.01
C ARG A 167 -0.24 6.77 -9.46
N VAL A 168 -1.00 5.75 -9.08
CA VAL A 168 -0.78 4.38 -9.53
C VAL A 168 -1.56 4.10 -10.82
N PRO A 169 -1.08 3.17 -11.67
CA PRO A 169 -1.86 2.69 -12.81
C PRO A 169 -3.16 2.03 -12.37
N GLN A 170 -4.17 2.01 -13.26
CA GLN A 170 -5.41 1.29 -13.02
C GLN A 170 -5.18 -0.24 -12.94
N PRO A 171 -6.05 -1.00 -12.23
CA PRO A 171 -5.91 -2.44 -12.04
C PRO A 171 -5.61 -3.23 -13.31
N ALA A 172 -6.36 -3.01 -14.39
CA ALA A 172 -6.17 -3.71 -15.66
C ALA A 172 -4.79 -3.42 -16.30
N ALA A 173 -4.40 -2.15 -16.33
CA ALA A 173 -3.10 -1.73 -16.88
C ALA A 173 -1.94 -2.29 -16.04
N TYR A 174 -2.06 -2.27 -14.72
CA TYR A 174 -1.06 -2.80 -13.82
C TYR A 174 -0.93 -4.33 -13.91
N ALA A 175 -2.04 -5.05 -14.04
CA ALA A 175 -2.03 -6.50 -14.22
C ALA A 175 -1.24 -6.90 -15.47
N ASN A 176 -1.47 -6.21 -16.60
CA ASN A 176 -0.74 -6.41 -17.84
C ASN A 176 0.76 -6.12 -17.68
N TYR A 177 1.10 -4.97 -17.08
CA TYR A 177 2.49 -4.60 -16.80
C TYR A 177 3.19 -5.64 -15.92
N ARG A 178 2.51 -6.12 -14.88
CA ARG A 178 3.05 -7.13 -13.94
C ARG A 178 3.28 -8.47 -14.63
N GLN A 179 2.38 -8.89 -15.52
CA GLN A 179 2.56 -10.09 -16.34
C GLN A 179 3.79 -9.95 -17.24
N GLN A 180 3.93 -8.83 -17.94
CA GLN A 180 5.10 -8.56 -18.78
C GLN A 180 6.39 -8.59 -17.95
N ARG A 181 6.40 -7.92 -16.78
CA ARG A 181 7.58 -7.92 -15.90
C ARG A 181 8.00 -9.33 -15.46
N ARG A 182 7.03 -10.23 -15.22
CA ARG A 182 7.31 -11.64 -14.90
C ARG A 182 7.84 -12.42 -16.10
N GLN A 183 7.38 -12.10 -17.32
CA GLN A 183 7.85 -12.73 -18.55
C GLN A 183 9.29 -12.33 -18.91
N PHE A 184 9.71 -11.10 -18.59
CA PHE A 184 11.07 -10.60 -18.84
C PHE A 184 12.03 -10.78 -17.65
N ALA A 185 11.55 -11.23 -16.49
CA ALA A 185 12.41 -11.72 -15.42
C ALA A 185 12.93 -13.10 -15.82
N CYS A 186 14.25 -13.26 -15.98
CA CYS A 186 14.90 -14.49 -16.44
C CYS A 186 14.23 -15.77 -15.88
N PRO A 187 13.64 -16.63 -16.73
CA PRO A 187 13.08 -17.88 -16.25
C PRO A 187 14.22 -18.79 -15.75
N PRO A 188 14.04 -19.55 -14.64
CA PRO A 188 14.90 -20.70 -14.39
C PRO A 188 14.77 -21.68 -15.58
N PRO A 189 15.83 -22.44 -15.93
CA PRO A 189 15.77 -23.34 -17.08
C PRO A 189 14.75 -24.45 -16.80
N VAL A 190 13.63 -24.43 -17.53
CA VAL A 190 12.62 -25.49 -17.48
C VAL A 190 12.82 -26.39 -18.71
N PRO A 191 12.93 -27.72 -18.56
CA PRO A 191 13.06 -28.65 -19.68
C PRO A 191 11.78 -28.69 -20.53
N PRO A 192 11.88 -29.09 -21.81
CA PRO A 192 10.81 -28.91 -22.78
C PRO A 192 9.75 -30.01 -22.62
N SER A 193 8.51 -29.65 -22.28
CA SER A 193 7.33 -30.41 -22.70
C SER A 193 6.03 -29.64 -22.45
N ALA A 194 5.15 -29.73 -23.44
CA ALA A 194 3.73 -29.36 -23.46
C ALA A 194 3.39 -27.87 -23.63
N ALA A 195 3.52 -27.42 -24.89
CA ALA A 195 2.68 -26.38 -25.47
C ALA A 195 1.30 -26.96 -25.84
N ALA A 196 0.21 -26.25 -25.52
CA ALA A 196 -1.10 -26.25 -26.20
C ALA A 196 -2.00 -25.14 -25.59
N ALA A 197 -2.37 -24.10 -26.36
CA ALA A 197 -3.71 -23.83 -26.94
C ALA A 197 -4.74 -23.29 -25.90
N ALA A 198 -5.65 -22.32 -26.11
CA ALA A 198 -6.14 -21.46 -27.21
C ALA A 198 -6.92 -20.28 -26.56
N ALA A 199 -6.85 -19.04 -27.07
CA ALA A 199 -7.85 -18.29 -27.88
C ALA A 199 -9.05 -17.59 -27.17
N SER A 200 -9.16 -16.29 -27.49
CA SER A 200 -10.36 -15.46 -27.78
C SER A 200 -11.29 -14.92 -26.67
N GLY A 201 -11.59 -13.61 -26.78
CA GLY A 201 -12.70 -12.93 -26.11
C GLY A 201 -12.73 -11.41 -26.33
N THR A 202 -13.37 -10.96 -27.41
CA THR A 202 -13.74 -9.56 -27.70
C THR A 202 -14.90 -9.10 -26.81
N GLY A 203 -14.86 -7.85 -26.34
CA GLY A 203 -15.99 -7.18 -25.68
C GLY A 203 -15.84 -5.67 -25.72
N ASP A 204 -16.61 -5.02 -26.60
CA ASP A 204 -16.86 -3.58 -26.62
C ASP A 204 -17.60 -3.17 -25.33
N LEU A 205 -17.07 -2.17 -24.62
CA LEU A 205 -17.79 -1.48 -23.56
C LEU A 205 -17.92 0.00 -23.92
N LEU A 206 -19.18 0.38 -24.19
CA LEU A 206 -19.65 1.73 -24.39
C LEU A 206 -19.14 2.63 -23.24
N GLN A 207 -18.29 3.60 -23.60
CA GLN A 207 -17.82 4.65 -22.71
C GLN A 207 -18.98 5.58 -22.34
N GLN A 208 -19.42 5.51 -21.08
CA GLN A 208 -20.18 6.59 -20.46
C GLN A 208 -19.27 7.82 -20.27
N PRO A 209 -19.82 9.03 -20.32
CA PRO A 209 -19.03 10.27 -20.23
C PRO A 209 -18.40 10.37 -18.84
N GLN A 210 -17.09 10.19 -18.77
CA GLN A 210 -16.32 10.41 -17.54
C GLN A 210 -16.41 11.89 -17.16
N ALA A 211 -16.89 12.16 -15.94
CA ALA A 211 -16.78 13.47 -15.33
C ALA A 211 -15.31 13.91 -15.33
N ALA A 212 -15.05 15.19 -15.65
CA ALA A 212 -13.70 15.71 -15.78
C ALA A 212 -12.87 15.40 -14.51
N PRO A 213 -11.59 15.01 -14.66
CA PRO A 213 -10.73 14.66 -13.52
C PRO A 213 -10.57 15.87 -12.59
N ARG A 214 -10.99 15.73 -11.33
CA ARG A 214 -10.95 16.81 -10.32
C ARG A 214 -9.76 16.73 -9.38
N LEU A 215 -9.00 15.62 -9.39
CA LEU A 215 -7.88 15.39 -8.49
C LEU A 215 -6.91 16.57 -8.37
N PHE A 216 -6.50 17.17 -9.49
CA PHE A 216 -5.57 18.30 -9.46
C PHE A 216 -6.18 19.54 -8.78
N ALA A 217 -7.46 19.81 -9.04
CA ALA A 217 -8.18 20.91 -8.39
C ALA A 217 -8.31 20.64 -6.88
N ASP A 218 -8.68 19.42 -6.50
CA ASP A 218 -8.79 19.01 -5.09
C ASP A 218 -7.47 19.20 -4.33
N LEU A 219 -6.33 18.83 -4.95
CA LEU A 219 -4.99 19.02 -4.36
C LEU A 219 -4.55 20.49 -4.31
N CYS A 220 -5.03 21.33 -5.24
CA CYS A 220 -4.84 22.78 -5.18
C CYS A 220 -5.66 23.42 -4.05
N GLU A 221 -6.92 23.01 -3.87
CA GLU A 221 -7.80 23.50 -2.79
C GLU A 221 -7.23 23.17 -1.40
N LEU A 222 -6.60 22.00 -1.25
CA LEU A 222 -5.87 21.63 -0.03
C LEU A 222 -4.53 22.36 0.15
N GLY A 223 -4.12 23.16 -0.84
CA GLY A 223 -2.86 23.93 -0.84
C GLY A 223 -1.61 23.05 -0.96
N PHE A 224 -1.73 21.81 -1.43
CA PHE A 224 -0.58 20.94 -1.71
C PHE A 224 0.08 21.25 -3.05
N LEU A 225 -0.72 21.71 -4.01
CA LEU A 225 -0.26 22.15 -5.33
C LEU A 225 -0.63 23.63 -5.52
N SER A 226 0.14 24.33 -6.34
CA SER A 226 -0.17 25.69 -6.78
C SER A 226 -0.47 25.66 -8.26
N MET A 227 -1.49 26.39 -8.68
CA MET A 227 -1.66 26.74 -10.09
C MET A 227 -0.43 27.54 -10.50
N MET A 228 0.25 27.15 -11.58
CA MET A 228 1.31 28.00 -12.12
C MET A 228 0.68 29.34 -12.55
N PRO A 229 1.32 30.48 -12.26
CA PRO A 229 0.89 31.75 -12.81
C PRO A 229 0.95 31.65 -14.34
N ARG A 230 -0.18 32.00 -14.99
CA ARG A 230 -0.30 32.05 -16.45
C ARG A 230 0.54 33.18 -17.04
#